data_AF-A0A7C1I9C5-F1
#
_entry.id   AF-A0A7C1I9C5-F1
#
_cell.length_a   1.000
_cell.length_b   1.000
_cell.length_c   1.000
_cell.angle_alpha   90.00
_cell.angle_beta   90.00
_cell.angle_gamma   90.00
#
_symmetry.space_group_name_H-M   'P 1'
#
loop_
_entity.id
_entity.type
_entity.pdbx_description
1 polymer ?
#
loop_
_entity_poly.entity_id
_entity_poly.type
_entity_poly.pdbx_seq_one_letter_code
_entity_poly.pdbx_strand_id
1 'polypeptide(L)'
;MFQNTLSYGNVVVIEHDFGYRGQSLFTLYAHLSAVLVERGRYVNAGDVIGLVGETGRVSGPHVHFEVRVGENTYASTYNPVLWMVPYVGDGVIAGRVTDRSGRLVNDADITVKNWATGLVASTTTTYVIQNTGFDVRSDPSWQENFAVGDIPAGRYEVIADIQGERISKIIDVLEGTTSFVDLSPLEPATPQAAALSS
;
A
#
# COMPACT_ATOMS: atom_id res chain seq x y z
N MET A 1 -20.99 -3.33 10.53
CA MET A 1 -22.01 -2.50 9.84
C MET A 1 -22.10 -2.96 8.38
N PHE A 2 -23.27 -3.06 7.73
CA PHE A 2 -23.31 -3.36 6.28
C PHE A 2 -23.40 -2.05 5.48
N GLN A 3 -22.50 -1.85 4.52
CA GLN A 3 -22.61 -0.83 3.47
C GLN A 3 -22.78 -1.58 2.14
N ASN A 4 -24.01 -1.96 1.80
CA ASN A 4 -24.28 -2.46 0.45
C ASN A 4 -24.37 -1.25 -0.48
N THR A 5 -23.39 -1.08 -1.34
CA THR A 5 -23.40 -0.06 -2.39
C THR A 5 -23.33 -0.76 -3.74
N LEU A 6 -23.79 -0.07 -4.80
CA LEU A 6 -23.64 -0.58 -6.18
C LEU A 6 -22.20 -0.98 -6.51
N SER A 7 -21.20 -0.38 -5.84
CA SER A 7 -19.80 -0.70 -6.03
C SER A 7 -19.39 -1.99 -5.31
N TYR A 8 -19.66 -2.11 -4.01
CA TYR A 8 -19.11 -3.21 -3.21
C TYR A 8 -19.92 -4.51 -3.28
N GLY A 9 -21.21 -4.46 -3.62
CA GLY A 9 -22.08 -5.63 -3.52
C GLY A 9 -22.28 -6.08 -2.07
N ASN A 10 -22.18 -7.39 -1.82
CA ASN A 10 -22.27 -7.93 -0.47
C ASN A 10 -20.97 -7.67 0.30
N VAL A 11 -21.11 -7.14 1.51
CA VAL A 11 -19.99 -6.66 2.32
C VAL A 11 -20.09 -7.17 3.75
N VAL A 12 -18.95 -7.56 4.31
CA VAL A 12 -18.74 -7.68 5.75
C VAL A 12 -17.73 -6.62 6.18
N VAL A 13 -18.07 -5.83 7.21
CA VAL A 13 -17.13 -4.95 7.89
C VAL A 13 -16.98 -5.43 9.33
N ILE A 14 -15.76 -5.71 9.72
CA ILE A 14 -15.36 -6.06 11.08
C ILE A 14 -14.73 -4.81 11.71
N GLU A 15 -15.27 -4.39 12.85
CA GLU A 15 -14.58 -3.48 13.76
C GLU A 15 -13.76 -4.33 14.72
N HIS A 16 -12.47 -4.03 14.84
CA HIS A 16 -11.56 -4.76 15.71
C HIS A 16 -11.66 -4.21 17.14
N ASP A 17 -11.51 -5.10 18.12
CA ASP A 17 -11.49 -4.76 19.55
C ASP A 17 -10.18 -4.10 20.00
N PHE A 18 -9.17 -4.11 19.12
CA PHE A 18 -7.96 -3.31 19.22
C PHE A 18 -7.99 -2.15 18.22
N GLY A 19 -7.26 -1.09 18.54
CA GLY A 19 -7.13 0.09 17.70
C GLY A 19 -5.71 0.30 17.17
N TYR A 20 -5.53 1.32 16.34
CA TYR A 20 -4.22 1.79 15.91
C TYR A 20 -4.03 3.25 16.33
N ARG A 21 -2.96 3.53 17.10
CA ARG A 21 -2.66 4.88 17.62
C ARG A 21 -3.86 5.56 18.31
N GLY A 22 -4.63 4.78 19.09
CA GLY A 22 -5.80 5.26 19.82
C GLY A 22 -7.06 5.47 18.96
N GLN A 23 -7.07 5.03 17.70
CA GLN A 23 -8.21 5.11 16.80
C GLN A 23 -8.80 3.72 16.53
N SER A 24 -10.11 3.66 16.25
CA SER A 24 -10.78 2.42 15.83
C SER A 24 -10.15 1.85 14.56
N LEU A 25 -10.12 0.52 14.46
CA LEU A 25 -9.62 -0.19 13.29
C LEU A 25 -10.75 -1.02 12.68
N PHE A 26 -10.88 -0.97 11.36
CA PHE A 26 -11.87 -1.75 10.63
C PHE A 26 -11.22 -2.51 9.48
N THR A 27 -11.72 -3.70 9.20
CA THR A 27 -11.44 -4.43 7.95
C THR A 27 -12.72 -4.67 7.19
N LEU A 28 -12.68 -4.45 5.87
CA LEU A 28 -13.82 -4.64 4.97
C LEU A 28 -13.52 -5.75 3.98
N TYR A 29 -14.52 -6.60 3.74
CA TYR A 29 -14.51 -7.69 2.75
C TYR A 29 -15.72 -7.51 1.84
N ALA A 30 -15.50 -7.23 0.56
CA ALA A 30 -16.53 -6.94 -0.43
C ALA A 30 -16.55 -7.95 -1.58
N HIS A 31 -17.53 -7.78 -2.47
CA HIS A 31 -17.82 -8.63 -3.63
C HIS A 31 -18.26 -10.05 -3.28
N LEU A 32 -18.70 -10.28 -2.05
CA LEU A 32 -19.02 -11.62 -1.55
C LEU A 32 -20.20 -12.24 -2.32
N SER A 33 -20.17 -13.55 -2.57
CA SER A 33 -21.34 -14.26 -3.11
C SER A 33 -22.40 -14.49 -2.02
N ALA A 34 -21.94 -14.69 -0.78
CA ALA A 34 -22.80 -14.84 0.40
C ALA A 34 -22.15 -14.24 1.65
N VAL A 35 -22.96 -13.65 2.52
CA VAL A 35 -22.59 -13.23 3.88
C VAL A 35 -23.07 -14.29 4.85
N LEU A 36 -22.17 -14.80 5.70
CA LEU A 36 -22.44 -15.92 6.62
C LEU A 36 -22.51 -15.48 8.10
N VAL A 37 -22.49 -14.17 8.33
CA VAL A 37 -22.55 -13.55 9.66
C VAL A 37 -23.61 -12.46 9.71
N GLU A 38 -24.05 -12.14 10.92
CA GLU A 38 -25.05 -11.12 11.17
C GLU A 38 -24.43 -9.90 11.86
N ARG A 39 -25.08 -8.73 11.76
CA ARG A 39 -24.59 -7.51 12.44
C ARG A 39 -24.55 -7.74 13.95
N GLY A 40 -23.46 -7.29 14.58
CA GLY A 40 -23.27 -7.40 16.03
C GLY A 40 -22.72 -8.75 16.48
N ARG A 41 -22.54 -9.72 15.57
CA ARG A 41 -21.85 -10.97 15.88
C ARG A 41 -20.35 -10.71 16.11
N TYR A 42 -19.84 -11.20 17.23
CA TYR A 42 -18.41 -11.32 17.46
C TYR A 42 -17.84 -12.49 16.66
N VAL A 43 -16.67 -12.29 16.07
CA VAL A 43 -15.95 -13.27 15.26
C VAL A 43 -14.49 -13.29 15.70
N ASN A 44 -13.85 -14.46 15.62
CA ASN A 44 -12.44 -14.64 15.88
C ASN A 44 -11.66 -14.75 14.56
N ALA A 45 -10.35 -14.50 14.61
CA ALA A 45 -9.47 -14.79 13.48
C ALA A 45 -9.62 -16.28 13.08
N GLY A 46 -9.86 -16.53 11.78
CA GLY A 46 -10.12 -17.86 11.24
C GLY A 46 -11.60 -18.23 11.10
N ASP A 47 -12.53 -17.47 11.69
CA ASP A 47 -13.96 -17.69 11.48
C ASP A 47 -14.36 -17.37 10.03
N VAL A 48 -15.19 -18.23 9.45
CA VAL A 48 -15.75 -18.00 8.12
C VAL A 48 -16.85 -16.93 8.20
N ILE A 49 -16.63 -15.79 7.54
CA ILE A 49 -17.57 -14.65 7.53
C ILE A 49 -18.42 -14.53 6.26
N GLY A 50 -18.00 -15.20 5.18
CA GLY A 50 -18.62 -15.07 3.87
C GLY A 50 -17.93 -15.96 2.83
N LEU A 51 -18.47 -15.94 1.61
CA LEU A 51 -17.93 -16.66 0.46
C LEU A 51 -17.48 -15.67 -0.62
N VAL A 52 -16.35 -15.94 -1.27
CA VAL A 52 -15.85 -15.16 -2.42
C VAL A 52 -16.92 -15.15 -3.52
N GLY A 53 -17.06 -14.02 -4.22
CA GLY A 53 -18.03 -13.89 -5.28
C GLY A 53 -17.70 -12.77 -6.24
N GLU A 54 -18.74 -12.31 -6.92
CA GLU A 54 -18.66 -11.30 -7.97
C GLU A 54 -19.81 -10.29 -7.88
N THR A 55 -20.28 -10.00 -6.66
CA THR A 55 -21.38 -9.03 -6.48
C THR A 55 -20.88 -7.58 -6.49
N GLY A 56 -21.72 -6.65 -6.95
CA GLY A 56 -21.35 -5.25 -7.10
C GLY A 56 -20.70 -4.97 -8.46
N ARG A 57 -19.74 -4.05 -8.51
CA ARG A 57 -19.09 -3.60 -9.75
C ARG A 57 -17.72 -4.24 -9.90
N VAL A 58 -17.69 -5.43 -10.50
CA VAL A 58 -16.47 -6.24 -10.69
C VAL A 58 -16.39 -6.83 -12.10
N SER A 59 -15.19 -7.26 -12.50
CA SER A 59 -14.95 -7.95 -13.78
C SER A 59 -14.91 -9.48 -13.68
N GLY A 60 -14.94 -10.03 -12.47
CA GLY A 60 -14.96 -11.46 -12.19
C GLY A 60 -14.78 -11.78 -10.70
N PRO A 61 -14.82 -13.06 -10.30
CA PRO A 61 -14.79 -13.45 -8.90
C PRO A 61 -13.48 -13.09 -8.19
N HIS A 62 -13.57 -12.29 -7.13
CA HIS A 62 -12.45 -11.94 -6.23
C HIS A 62 -12.97 -11.37 -4.91
N VAL A 63 -12.07 -11.07 -3.98
CA VAL A 63 -12.39 -10.30 -2.76
C VAL A 63 -11.74 -8.93 -2.87
N HIS A 64 -12.53 -7.89 -2.64
CA HIS A 64 -11.99 -6.56 -2.35
C HIS A 64 -11.81 -6.43 -0.85
N PHE A 65 -10.59 -6.09 -0.44
CA PHE A 65 -10.19 -6.01 0.96
C PHE A 65 -9.68 -4.61 1.30
N GLU A 66 -10.09 -4.09 2.45
CA GLU A 66 -9.60 -2.80 2.94
C GLU A 66 -9.26 -2.85 4.42
N VAL A 67 -8.31 -2.01 4.80
CA VAL A 67 -8.04 -1.63 6.19
C VAL A 67 -8.38 -0.15 6.35
N ARG A 68 -9.18 0.19 7.35
CA ARG A 68 -9.61 1.57 7.65
C ARG A 68 -9.28 1.93 9.10
N VAL A 69 -8.76 3.13 9.32
CA VAL A 69 -8.40 3.64 10.66
C VAL A 69 -9.21 4.89 10.98
N GLY A 70 -9.75 4.97 12.19
CA GLY A 70 -10.53 6.10 12.70
C GLY A 70 -12.01 5.96 12.36
N GLU A 71 -12.36 6.02 11.08
CA GLU A 71 -13.75 5.94 10.62
C GLU A 71 -13.98 4.78 9.64
N ASN A 72 -15.19 4.22 9.67
CA ASN A 72 -15.63 3.23 8.69
C ASN A 72 -16.06 3.89 7.36
N THR A 73 -15.14 4.59 6.72
CA THR A 73 -15.32 5.31 5.45
C THR A 73 -14.17 5.00 4.49
N TYR A 74 -14.43 5.06 3.18
CA TYR A 74 -13.41 4.78 2.16
C TYR A 74 -12.23 5.78 2.21
N ALA A 75 -12.50 7.04 2.56
CA ALA A 75 -11.48 8.08 2.75
C ALA A 75 -10.56 7.85 3.96
N SER A 76 -10.80 6.79 4.74
CA SER A 76 -10.00 6.38 5.90
C SER A 76 -9.17 5.13 5.63
N THR A 77 -9.05 4.73 4.36
CA THR A 77 -8.32 3.52 3.96
C THR A 77 -6.80 3.70 4.01
N TYR A 78 -6.12 2.64 4.41
CA TYR A 78 -4.67 2.48 4.34
C TYR A 78 -4.33 1.33 3.39
N ASN A 79 -3.11 1.32 2.85
CA ASN A 79 -2.69 0.23 1.97
C ASN A 79 -2.66 -1.10 2.76
N PRO A 80 -3.52 -2.09 2.43
CA PRO A 80 -3.68 -3.29 3.24
C PRO A 80 -2.42 -4.17 3.29
N VAL A 81 -1.52 -4.05 2.31
CA VAL A 81 -0.25 -4.79 2.28
C VAL A 81 0.59 -4.54 3.53
N LEU A 82 0.53 -3.33 4.10
CA LEU A 82 1.29 -2.98 5.31
C LEU A 82 0.64 -3.49 6.61
N TRP A 83 -0.53 -4.11 6.51
CA TRP A 83 -1.31 -4.63 7.64
C TRP A 83 -1.49 -6.15 7.57
N MET A 84 -0.91 -6.77 6.57
CA MET A 84 -0.94 -8.20 6.33
C MET A 84 0.43 -8.81 6.62
N VAL A 85 0.42 -10.06 7.07
CA VAL A 85 1.64 -10.84 7.20
C VAL A 85 2.00 -11.37 5.80
N PRO A 86 3.22 -11.13 5.29
CA PRO A 86 3.65 -11.67 3.99
C PRO A 86 3.75 -13.21 4.06
N TYR A 87 3.79 -13.88 2.91
CA TYR A 87 4.04 -15.32 2.88
C TYR A 87 5.38 -15.70 3.52
N VAL A 88 5.47 -16.96 3.97
CA VAL A 88 6.75 -17.53 4.47
C VAL A 88 7.78 -17.47 3.36
N GLY A 89 8.99 -16.98 3.69
CA GLY A 89 10.06 -16.70 2.75
C GLY A 89 10.02 -15.31 2.10
N ASP A 90 8.93 -14.55 2.29
CA ASP A 90 8.72 -13.26 1.64
C ASP A 90 8.76 -12.10 2.66
N GLY A 91 8.98 -10.89 2.15
CA GLY A 91 8.88 -9.63 2.87
C GLY A 91 8.07 -8.60 2.09
N VAL A 92 8.05 -7.38 2.63
CA VAL A 92 7.32 -6.24 2.05
C VAL A 92 8.31 -5.14 1.71
N ILE A 93 8.08 -4.45 0.60
CA ILE A 93 8.76 -3.19 0.27
C ILE A 93 7.75 -2.07 0.46
N ALA A 94 8.05 -1.12 1.32
CA ALA A 94 7.34 0.16 1.38
C ALA A 94 8.29 1.27 0.94
N GLY A 95 7.75 2.36 0.40
CA GLY A 95 8.62 3.47 0.11
C GLY A 95 7.94 4.78 -0.18
N ARG A 96 8.80 5.78 -0.26
CA ARG A 96 8.43 7.17 -0.48
C ARG A 96 9.15 7.69 -1.72
N VAL A 97 8.38 8.23 -2.65
CA VAL A 97 8.88 8.90 -3.85
C VAL A 97 8.56 10.38 -3.76
N THR A 98 9.58 11.22 -3.83
CA THR A 98 9.44 12.68 -3.79
C THR A 98 10.09 13.35 -4.99
N ASP A 99 9.56 14.50 -5.38
CA ASP A 99 10.19 15.38 -6.36
C ASP A 99 11.37 16.16 -5.74
N ARG A 100 12.04 16.98 -6.55
CA ARG A 100 13.17 17.83 -6.10
C ARG A 100 12.80 18.85 -5.03
N SER A 101 11.52 19.16 -4.87
CA SER A 101 11.01 20.05 -3.82
C SER A 101 10.63 19.31 -2.54
N GLY A 102 10.82 17.99 -2.50
CA GLY A 102 10.45 17.13 -1.37
C GLY A 102 8.96 16.80 -1.31
N ARG A 103 8.18 17.09 -2.36
CA ARG A 103 6.74 16.76 -2.41
C ARG A 103 6.53 15.34 -2.90
N LEU A 104 5.56 14.64 -2.29
CA LEU A 104 5.18 13.31 -2.74
C LEU A 104 4.71 13.33 -4.19
N VAL A 105 5.20 12.36 -4.97
CA VAL A 105 4.77 12.17 -6.36
C VAL A 105 3.58 11.22 -6.40
N ASN A 106 2.58 11.55 -7.21
CA ASN A 106 1.42 10.70 -7.50
C ASN A 106 1.58 10.05 -8.89
N ASP A 107 1.06 8.84 -9.06
CA ASP A 107 1.08 8.10 -10.34
C ASP A 107 2.48 7.92 -10.97
N ALA A 108 3.55 7.89 -10.16
CA ALA A 108 4.86 7.44 -10.61
C ALA A 108 4.89 5.92 -10.71
N ASP A 109 5.44 5.39 -11.80
CA ASP A 109 5.64 3.96 -11.98
C ASP A 109 6.77 3.47 -11.08
N ILE A 110 6.51 2.40 -10.35
CA ILE A 110 7.46 1.69 -9.50
C ILE A 110 7.73 0.31 -10.10
N THR A 111 9.00 -0.01 -10.30
CA THR A 111 9.44 -1.34 -10.72
C THR A 111 10.38 -1.92 -9.67
N VAL A 112 10.08 -3.11 -9.19
CA VAL A 112 10.96 -3.90 -8.32
C VAL A 112 11.63 -4.98 -9.16
N LYS A 113 12.95 -4.90 -9.32
CA LYS A 113 13.74 -5.88 -10.07
C LYS A 113 14.63 -6.68 -9.14
N ASN A 114 14.65 -7.99 -9.30
CA ASN A 114 15.61 -8.83 -8.60
C ASN A 114 17.03 -8.47 -9.07
N TRP A 115 17.92 -8.13 -8.13
CA TRP A 115 19.24 -7.60 -8.45
C TRP A 115 20.14 -8.61 -9.18
N ALA A 116 20.07 -9.88 -8.79
CA ALA A 116 20.94 -10.92 -9.35
C ALA A 116 20.52 -11.34 -10.77
N THR A 117 19.21 -11.43 -11.01
CA THR A 117 18.67 -11.94 -12.29
C THR A 117 18.27 -10.83 -13.26
N GLY A 118 18.06 -9.60 -12.77
CA GLY A 118 17.52 -8.48 -13.54
C GLY A 118 16.03 -8.59 -13.89
N LEU A 119 15.37 -9.68 -13.47
CA LEU A 119 13.94 -9.92 -13.73
C LEU A 119 13.06 -9.00 -12.89
N VAL A 120 11.95 -8.55 -13.47
CA VAL A 120 10.92 -7.78 -12.74
C VAL A 120 10.19 -8.74 -11.80
N ALA A 121 10.25 -8.45 -10.51
CA ALA A 121 9.52 -9.18 -9.49
C ALA A 121 8.10 -8.61 -9.32
N SER A 122 7.95 -7.29 -9.38
CA SER A 122 6.66 -6.62 -9.24
C SER A 122 6.69 -5.19 -9.78
N THR A 123 5.50 -4.63 -10.03
CA THR A 123 5.29 -3.24 -10.41
C THR A 123 4.09 -2.68 -9.67
N THR A 124 4.14 -1.40 -9.30
CA THR A 124 3.01 -0.65 -8.72
C THR A 124 3.09 0.81 -9.14
N THR A 125 2.10 1.62 -8.81
CA THR A 125 2.17 3.08 -8.90
C THR A 125 2.13 3.72 -7.52
N THR A 126 2.59 4.97 -7.43
CA THR A 126 2.51 5.74 -6.19
C THR A 126 1.13 6.37 -5.97
N TYR A 127 0.69 6.49 -4.72
CA TYR A 127 -0.56 7.12 -4.29
C TYR A 127 -0.33 8.32 -3.35
N VAL A 128 -1.10 9.39 -3.52
CA VAL A 128 -1.05 10.57 -2.65
C VAL A 128 -2.48 10.99 -2.27
N ILE A 129 -2.66 11.51 -1.04
CA ILE A 129 -3.93 12.13 -0.65
C ILE A 129 -4.15 13.40 -1.49
N GLN A 130 -5.12 13.35 -2.39
CA GLN A 130 -5.55 14.47 -3.23
C GLN A 130 -6.88 15.08 -2.75
N ASN A 131 -7.43 14.59 -1.64
CA ASN A 131 -8.75 14.92 -1.10
C ASN A 131 -9.89 14.63 -2.08
N THR A 132 -9.76 13.57 -2.90
CA THR A 132 -10.83 13.13 -3.81
C THR A 132 -11.93 12.35 -3.10
N GLY A 133 -11.66 11.93 -1.85
CA GLY A 133 -12.49 10.99 -1.12
C GLY A 133 -12.24 9.54 -1.50
N PHE A 134 -11.36 9.29 -2.47
CA PHE A 134 -10.97 7.95 -2.93
C PHE A 134 -9.50 7.61 -2.74
N ASP A 135 -8.79 8.42 -1.97
CA ASP A 135 -7.34 8.32 -1.82
C ASP A 135 -6.95 7.35 -0.71
N VAL A 136 -5.82 6.66 -0.89
CA VAL A 136 -5.19 5.82 0.13
C VAL A 136 -4.34 6.69 1.04
N ARG A 137 -4.50 6.54 2.35
CA ARG A 137 -3.69 7.23 3.35
C ARG A 137 -2.36 6.54 3.56
N SER A 138 -1.35 7.34 3.82
CA SER A 138 -0.04 6.89 4.27
C SER A 138 0.05 6.79 5.79
N ASP A 139 0.96 5.96 6.29
CA ASP A 139 1.33 5.99 7.69
C ASP A 139 1.97 7.35 8.05
N PRO A 140 1.55 8.00 9.15
CA PRO A 140 2.07 9.34 9.50
C PRO A 140 3.58 9.40 9.74
N SER A 141 4.20 8.28 10.12
CA SER A 141 5.63 8.20 10.42
C SER A 141 6.46 7.89 9.17
N TRP A 142 5.95 7.07 8.27
CA TRP A 142 6.68 6.69 7.05
C TRP A 142 6.39 7.63 5.89
N GLN A 143 5.15 8.12 5.81
CA GLN A 143 4.66 8.91 4.68
C GLN A 143 4.95 8.20 3.35
N GLU A 144 4.79 6.89 3.34
CA GLU A 144 4.92 6.08 2.15
C GLU A 144 3.88 6.50 1.12
N ASN A 145 4.24 6.41 -0.16
CA ASN A 145 3.30 6.55 -1.25
C ASN A 145 3.33 5.33 -2.16
N PHE A 146 4.02 4.25 -1.80
CA PHE A 146 3.83 2.94 -2.44
C PHE A 146 4.16 1.81 -1.47
N ALA A 147 3.58 0.65 -1.73
CA ALA A 147 3.93 -0.59 -1.05
C ALA A 147 3.76 -1.78 -1.99
N VAL A 148 4.59 -2.81 -1.81
CA VAL A 148 4.57 -4.06 -2.57
C VAL A 148 4.80 -5.20 -1.59
N GLY A 149 3.84 -6.12 -1.51
CA GLY A 149 3.90 -7.30 -0.64
C GLY A 149 4.44 -8.53 -1.35
N ASP A 150 4.61 -9.61 -0.60
CA ASP A 150 4.95 -10.95 -1.09
C ASP A 150 6.16 -10.95 -2.03
N ILE A 151 7.21 -10.22 -1.64
CA ILE A 151 8.49 -10.18 -2.34
C ILE A 151 9.43 -11.20 -1.68
N PRO A 152 9.92 -12.22 -2.40
CA PRO A 152 10.86 -13.19 -1.83
C PRO A 152 12.07 -12.51 -1.19
N ALA A 153 12.56 -13.09 -0.10
CA ALA A 153 13.76 -12.57 0.56
C ALA A 153 14.95 -12.56 -0.41
N GLY A 154 15.67 -11.45 -0.45
CA GLY A 154 16.73 -11.24 -1.43
C GLY A 154 17.05 -9.77 -1.66
N ARG A 155 17.87 -9.51 -2.68
CA ARG A 155 18.33 -8.17 -3.03
C ARG A 155 17.63 -7.65 -4.28
N TYR A 156 17.13 -6.42 -4.22
CA TYR A 156 16.29 -5.83 -5.24
C TYR A 156 16.73 -4.42 -5.59
N GLU A 157 16.65 -4.08 -6.87
CA GLU A 157 16.65 -2.69 -7.33
C GLU A 157 15.21 -2.19 -7.38
N VAL A 158 14.88 -1.18 -6.57
CA VAL A 158 13.60 -0.48 -6.62
C VAL A 158 13.78 0.78 -7.43
N ILE A 159 12.97 0.92 -8.48
CA ILE A 159 13.05 1.98 -9.46
C ILE A 159 11.75 2.77 -9.43
N ALA A 160 11.85 4.10 -9.37
CA ALA A 160 10.77 5.02 -9.70
C ALA A 160 11.05 5.73 -11.03
N ASP A 161 10.02 5.85 -11.87
CA ASP A 161 10.02 6.74 -13.03
C ASP A 161 9.20 8.00 -12.71
N ILE A 162 9.88 9.14 -12.59
CA ILE A 162 9.26 10.43 -12.33
C ILE A 162 9.36 11.26 -13.61
N GLN A 163 8.30 11.26 -14.42
CA GLN A 163 8.21 12.05 -15.65
C GLN A 163 9.39 11.81 -16.62
N GLY A 164 9.88 10.57 -16.73
CA GLY A 164 11.01 10.17 -17.56
C GLY A 164 12.37 10.23 -16.87
N GLU A 165 12.45 10.74 -15.64
CA GLU A 165 13.65 10.65 -14.80
C GLU A 165 13.59 9.37 -13.96
N ARG A 166 14.49 8.42 -14.27
CA ARG A 166 14.59 7.13 -13.56
C ARG A 166 15.49 7.27 -12.34
N ILE A 167 14.94 7.01 -11.16
CA ILE A 167 15.67 6.99 -9.88
C ILE A 167 15.59 5.58 -9.33
N SER A 168 16.70 5.03 -8.85
CA SER A 168 16.68 3.72 -8.23
C SER A 168 17.54 3.63 -6.98
N LYS A 169 17.19 2.68 -6.12
CA LYS A 169 18.00 2.25 -4.98
C LYS A 169 17.98 0.73 -4.88
N ILE A 170 19.12 0.18 -4.45
CA ILE A 170 19.23 -1.23 -4.14
C ILE A 170 18.92 -1.42 -2.66
N ILE A 171 18.03 -2.35 -2.34
CA ILE A 171 17.65 -2.73 -0.98
C ILE A 171 17.72 -4.24 -0.79
N ASP A 172 17.81 -4.65 0.45
CA ASP A 172 17.63 -6.05 0.86
C ASP A 172 16.22 -6.21 1.45
N VAL A 173 15.52 -7.24 1.01
CA VAL A 173 14.23 -7.70 1.55
C VAL A 173 14.52 -8.89 2.44
N LEU A 174 14.11 -8.78 3.71
CA LEU A 174 14.24 -9.87 4.69
C LEU A 174 12.86 -10.48 4.95
N GLU A 175 12.84 -11.79 5.11
CA GLU A 175 11.63 -12.56 5.40
C GLU A 175 10.89 -12.00 6.63
N GLY A 176 9.57 -11.84 6.49
CA GLY A 176 8.69 -11.37 7.57
C GLY A 176 8.87 -9.90 7.96
N THR A 177 9.67 -9.13 7.21
CA THR A 177 9.93 -7.72 7.51
C THR A 177 9.43 -6.80 6.40
N THR A 178 9.32 -5.52 6.75
CA THR A 178 9.10 -4.45 5.77
C THR A 178 10.37 -3.64 5.59
N SER A 179 10.94 -3.70 4.38
CA SER A 179 12.06 -2.87 3.97
C SER A 179 11.55 -1.54 3.43
N PHE A 180 12.08 -0.43 3.96
CA PHE A 180 11.69 0.91 3.53
C PHE A 180 12.71 1.52 2.56
N VAL A 181 12.24 2.19 1.50
CA VAL A 181 13.09 2.91 0.54
C VAL A 181 12.58 4.32 0.27
N ASP A 182 13.49 5.28 0.26
CA ASP A 182 13.20 6.67 -0.11
C ASP A 182 13.84 6.97 -1.48
N LEU A 183 13.06 7.44 -2.45
CA LEU A 183 13.48 7.72 -3.81
C LEU A 183 13.20 9.20 -4.13
N SER A 184 14.27 9.97 -4.26
CA SER A 184 14.20 11.38 -4.67
C SER A 184 15.30 11.65 -5.69
N PRO A 185 15.07 12.53 -6.69
CA PRO A 185 16.15 13.00 -7.54
C PRO A 185 17.23 13.67 -6.69
N LEU A 186 18.50 13.47 -7.05
CA LEU A 186 19.60 14.19 -6.40
C LEU A 186 19.46 15.68 -6.68
N GLU A 187 19.74 16.53 -5.68
CA GLU A 187 19.90 17.97 -5.96
C GLU A 187 21.02 18.18 -6.99
N PRO A 188 20.87 19.14 -7.94
CA PRO A 188 21.99 19.52 -8.77
C PRO A 188 23.13 20.00 -7.88
N ALA A 189 24.34 19.50 -8.11
CA ALA A 189 25.52 19.93 -7.37
C ALA A 189 25.58 21.46 -7.37
N THR A 190 25.60 22.07 -6.18
CA THR A 190 25.84 23.51 -6.06
C THR A 190 27.15 23.81 -6.77
N PRO A 191 27.21 24.74 -7.75
CA PRO A 191 28.48 25.11 -8.35
C PRO A 191 29.40 25.58 -7.23
N GLN A 192 30.49 24.85 -7.00
CA GLN A 192 31.52 25.28 -6.07
C GLN A 192 32.02 26.63 -6.60
N ALA A 193 31.74 27.71 -5.87
CA ALA A 193 32.22 29.03 -6.25
C ALA A 193 33.74 28.92 -6.41
N ALA A 194 34.22 29.07 -7.64
CA ALA A 194 35.63 29.19 -7.90
C ALA A 194 36.11 30.40 -7.10
N ALA A 195 36.90 30.16 -6.05
CA ALA A 195 37.58 31.20 -5.33
C ALA A 195 38.49 31.91 -6.32
N LEU A 196 38.03 33.04 -6.86
CA LEU A 196 38.87 33.97 -7.59
C LEU A 196 39.80 34.62 -6.56
N SER A 197 41.01 34.10 -6.46
CA SER A 197 42.12 34.78 -5.82
C SER A 197 42.64 35.86 -6.77
N SER A 198 42.38 37.13 -6.44
CA SER A 198 43.23 38.28 -6.82
C SER A 198 42.91 39.46 -5.92
#